data_AF-J9F5G5-F1
#
_entry.id   AF-J9F5G5-F1
#
_cell.length_a   1.000
_cell.length_b   1.000
_cell.length_c   1.000
_cell.angle_alpha   90.00
_cell.angle_beta   90.00
_cell.angle_gamma   90.00
#
_symmetry.space_group_name_H-M   'P 1'
#
loop_
_entity.id
_entity.type
_entity.pdbx_description
1 polymer ?
#
loop_
_entity_poly.entity_id
_entity_poly.type
_entity_poly.pdbx_seq_one_letter_code
_entity_poly.pdbx_strand_id
1 'polypeptide(L)'
;MYRFVSTILDENKEVREYAEMCLVDVLLVQFPNMFVNHFLECVFISIQSHTVYAMEDDTERQDLKCSLSGFRLKNARMRLYRFMIKTFNDENKFMIGMRIGQEVYSAIVDGELNIYDRRVKALLEDCYEIMCCSEIKLSMALGKRSPGEADDDDDEPPSNIQEAARKVVTQAFRKGIIDAILPHIIQLKYYLQEKRLPELEFGIIRVLRELCKDHREQLDEFLAGDKQLKAEIKFDLEKLEAYFFFLSEWSKTDE
;
A
#
# COMPACT_ATOMS: atom_id res chain seq x y z
N MET A 1 -10.61 -1.36 -16.38
CA MET A 1 -10.62 -1.61 -14.93
C MET A 1 -11.00 -0.36 -14.12
N TYR A 2 -10.17 0.68 -14.08
CA TYR A 2 -10.36 1.88 -13.24
C TYR A 2 -11.79 2.47 -13.23
N ARG A 3 -12.40 2.69 -14.41
CA ARG A 3 -13.77 3.24 -14.53
C ARG A 3 -14.84 2.39 -13.84
N PHE A 4 -14.66 1.07 -13.85
CA PHE A 4 -15.62 0.17 -13.22
C PHE A 4 -15.37 0.07 -11.72
N VAL A 5 -14.11 0.06 -11.28
CA VAL A 5 -13.81 0.11 -9.84
C VAL A 5 -14.24 1.44 -9.21
N SER A 6 -14.20 2.55 -9.94
CA SER A 6 -14.64 3.85 -9.41
C SER A 6 -16.13 3.93 -9.10
N THR A 7 -16.98 3.02 -9.59
CA THR A 7 -18.42 3.01 -9.28
C THR A 7 -18.70 2.65 -7.83
N ILE A 8 -17.75 2.05 -7.09
CA ILE A 8 -17.88 1.87 -5.64
C ILE A 8 -17.88 3.21 -4.88
N LEU A 9 -17.55 4.31 -5.57
CA LEU A 9 -17.57 5.67 -5.01
C LEU A 9 -18.83 6.45 -5.42
N ASP A 10 -19.80 5.81 -6.07
CA ASP A 10 -21.06 6.44 -6.49
C ASP A 10 -21.82 7.02 -5.28
N GLU A 11 -22.59 8.09 -5.48
CA GLU A 11 -23.40 8.69 -4.42
C GLU A 11 -24.58 7.79 -4.02
N ASN A 12 -25.15 7.05 -4.99
CA ASN A 12 -26.25 6.13 -4.76
C ASN A 12 -25.75 4.82 -4.15
N LYS A 13 -26.30 4.47 -2.98
CA LYS A 13 -25.96 3.26 -2.24
C LYS A 13 -26.24 1.98 -3.04
N GLU A 14 -27.38 1.90 -3.71
CA GLU A 14 -27.78 0.72 -4.49
C GLU A 14 -26.81 0.47 -5.66
N VAL A 15 -26.33 1.55 -6.29
CA VAL A 15 -25.32 1.47 -7.35
C VAL A 15 -23.99 0.95 -6.80
N ARG A 16 -23.55 1.44 -5.63
CA ARG A 16 -22.33 0.95 -4.99
C ARG A 16 -22.42 -0.53 -4.62
N GLU A 17 -23.52 -0.94 -3.99
CA GLU A 17 -23.73 -2.33 -3.56
C GLU A 17 -23.80 -3.28 -4.77
N TYR A 18 -24.49 -2.87 -5.83
CA TYR A 18 -24.53 -3.64 -7.07
C TYR A 18 -23.15 -3.74 -7.74
N ALA A 19 -22.39 -2.63 -7.78
CA ALA A 19 -21.04 -2.63 -8.31
C ALA A 19 -20.10 -3.54 -7.50
N GLU A 20 -20.16 -3.48 -6.17
CA GLU A 20 -19.38 -4.35 -5.29
C GLU A 20 -19.68 -5.82 -5.53
N MET A 21 -20.96 -6.21 -5.63
CA MET A 21 -21.36 -7.57 -5.99
C MET A 21 -20.81 -7.99 -7.35
N CYS A 22 -20.97 -7.16 -8.40
CA CYS A 22 -20.43 -7.47 -9.72
C CYS A 22 -18.89 -7.61 -9.71
N LEU A 23 -18.20 -6.76 -8.95
CA LEU A 23 -16.75 -6.74 -8.88
C LEU A 23 -16.20 -7.94 -8.11
N VAL A 24 -16.77 -8.26 -6.94
CA VAL A 24 -16.24 -9.28 -6.03
C VAL A 24 -16.84 -10.65 -6.29
N ASP A 25 -18.16 -10.76 -6.44
CA ASP A 25 -18.85 -12.04 -6.51
C ASP A 25 -18.92 -12.62 -7.92
N VAL A 26 -18.67 -11.79 -8.95
CA VAL A 26 -18.71 -12.22 -10.36
C VAL A 26 -17.34 -12.08 -11.02
N LEU A 27 -16.81 -10.85 -11.15
CA LEU A 27 -15.59 -10.62 -11.93
C LEU A 27 -14.34 -11.16 -11.24
N LEU A 28 -14.18 -10.93 -9.93
CA LEU A 28 -13.00 -11.43 -9.22
C LEU A 28 -12.96 -12.97 -9.22
N VAL A 29 -14.12 -13.63 -9.13
CA VAL A 29 -14.22 -15.09 -9.24
C VAL A 29 -13.76 -15.57 -10.63
N GLN A 30 -14.16 -14.89 -11.70
CA GLN A 30 -13.76 -15.22 -13.07
C GLN A 30 -12.30 -14.85 -13.38
N PHE A 31 -11.80 -13.78 -12.77
CA PHE A 31 -10.48 -13.20 -13.01
C PHE A 31 -9.77 -12.91 -11.67
N PRO A 32 -9.25 -13.93 -10.96
CA PRO A 32 -8.75 -13.79 -9.58
C PRO A 32 -7.64 -12.74 -9.38
N ASN A 33 -6.87 -12.47 -10.43
CA ASN A 33 -5.77 -11.51 -10.40
C ASN A 33 -6.13 -10.14 -10.98
N MET A 34 -7.40 -9.87 -11.31
CA MET A 34 -7.81 -8.65 -12.00
C MET A 34 -7.45 -7.38 -11.21
N PHE A 35 -7.62 -7.40 -9.89
CA PHE A 35 -7.30 -6.23 -9.07
C PHE A 35 -5.81 -6.05 -8.92
N VAL A 36 -5.07 -7.12 -8.64
CA VAL A 36 -3.63 -7.02 -8.38
C VAL A 36 -2.85 -6.62 -9.63
N ASN A 37 -3.22 -7.16 -10.80
CA ASN A 37 -2.56 -6.86 -12.07
C ASN A 37 -2.71 -5.38 -12.44
N HIS A 38 -3.90 -4.81 -12.22
CA HIS A 38 -4.25 -3.43 -12.60
C HIS A 38 -4.16 -2.43 -11.45
N PHE A 39 -3.64 -2.82 -10.28
CA PHE A 39 -3.67 -1.97 -9.09
C PHE A 39 -2.85 -0.69 -9.28
N LEU A 40 -1.56 -0.81 -9.64
CA LEU A 40 -0.70 0.36 -9.85
C LEU A 40 -1.19 1.22 -11.01
N GLU A 41 -1.68 0.62 -12.10
CA GLU A 41 -2.29 1.36 -13.20
C GLU A 41 -3.46 2.22 -12.71
N CYS A 42 -4.32 1.68 -11.84
CA CYS A 42 -5.40 2.45 -11.21
C CYS A 42 -4.85 3.61 -10.35
N VAL A 43 -3.78 3.39 -9.59
CA VAL A 43 -3.13 4.44 -8.79
C VAL A 43 -2.59 5.55 -9.71
N PHE A 44 -1.85 5.21 -10.76
CA PHE A 44 -1.33 6.18 -11.75
C PHE A 44 -2.44 6.94 -12.47
N ILE A 45 -3.51 6.27 -12.90
CA ILE A 45 -4.62 6.91 -13.61
C ILE A 45 -5.40 7.85 -12.69
N SER A 46 -5.59 7.47 -11.43
CA SER A 46 -6.41 8.25 -10.48
C SER A 46 -5.86 9.65 -10.17
N ILE A 47 -4.55 9.85 -10.34
CA ILE A 47 -3.88 11.13 -10.13
C ILE A 47 -3.71 11.94 -11.41
N GLN A 48 -3.91 11.30 -12.56
CA GLN A 48 -3.92 11.98 -13.85
C GLN A 48 -5.30 12.63 -14.04
N SER A 49 -5.32 13.93 -14.32
CA SER A 49 -6.45 14.49 -15.06
C SER A 49 -6.46 13.80 -16.42
N HIS A 50 -7.51 13.07 -16.77
CA HIS A 50 -7.60 12.43 -18.09
C HIS A 50 -7.47 13.49 -19.18
N THR A 51 -6.27 13.63 -19.73
CA THR A 51 -5.98 14.26 -21.03
C THR A 51 -5.18 13.31 -21.93
N VAL A 52 -5.00 12.04 -21.54
CA VAL A 52 -4.02 11.12 -22.17
C VAL A 52 -4.59 10.31 -23.34
N TYR A 53 -5.83 10.57 -23.78
CA TYR A 53 -6.31 10.11 -25.09
C TYR A 53 -7.10 11.21 -25.81
N ALA A 54 -6.57 12.43 -25.85
CA ALA A 54 -6.92 13.36 -26.91
C ALA A 54 -6.10 12.98 -28.16
N MET A 55 -6.37 11.79 -28.70
CA MET A 55 -6.14 11.59 -30.13
C MET A 55 -7.26 12.31 -30.84
N GLU A 56 -6.85 13.30 -31.64
CA GLU A 56 -7.54 13.91 -32.77
C GLU A 56 -8.93 13.33 -33.07
N ASP A 57 -9.97 13.87 -32.43
CA ASP A 57 -11.11 14.41 -33.17
C ASP A 57 -11.96 15.29 -32.25
N ASP A 58 -12.47 16.36 -32.84
CA ASP A 58 -13.30 17.36 -32.18
C ASP A 58 -14.70 16.79 -31.87
N THR A 59 -15.44 17.51 -31.03
CA THR A 59 -16.88 17.31 -30.71
C THR A 59 -17.26 16.09 -29.86
N GLU A 60 -16.88 16.11 -28.58
CA GLU A 60 -17.80 15.86 -27.45
C GLU A 60 -17.04 16.09 -26.14
N ARG A 61 -17.10 17.32 -25.63
CA ARG A 61 -16.71 17.61 -24.23
C ARG A 61 -17.72 16.94 -23.29
N GLN A 62 -17.61 15.63 -23.12
CA GLN A 62 -18.09 15.02 -21.88
C GLN A 62 -17.12 15.44 -20.79
N ASP A 63 -17.55 16.40 -19.97
CA ASP A 63 -17.02 16.62 -18.63
C ASP A 63 -17.03 15.27 -17.90
N LEU A 64 -15.91 14.56 -17.96
CA LEU A 64 -15.74 13.28 -17.27
C LEU A 64 -15.69 13.57 -15.77
N LYS A 65 -16.86 13.55 -15.12
CA LYS A 65 -17.10 13.59 -13.67
C LYS A 65 -16.38 12.48 -12.86
N CYS A 66 -15.45 11.74 -13.47
CA CYS A 66 -14.78 10.57 -12.91
C CYS A 66 -13.26 10.72 -12.75
N SER A 67 -12.70 11.94 -12.88
CA SER A 67 -11.31 12.15 -12.46
C SER A 67 -11.24 12.19 -10.92
N LEU A 68 -10.53 11.24 -10.31
CA LEU A 68 -10.23 11.25 -8.88
C LEU A 68 -8.95 12.05 -8.57
N SER A 69 -8.49 12.88 -9.51
CA SER A 69 -7.24 13.61 -9.39
C SER A 69 -7.33 14.76 -8.39
N GLY A 70 -6.19 15.10 -7.81
CA GLY A 70 -6.06 16.23 -6.90
C GLY A 70 -6.33 15.91 -5.42
N PHE A 71 -5.82 16.76 -4.54
CA PHE A 71 -5.77 16.51 -3.09
C PHE A 71 -7.15 16.27 -2.45
N ARG A 72 -8.19 16.97 -2.91
CA ARG A 72 -9.56 16.86 -2.36
C ARG A 72 -10.16 15.46 -2.47
N LEU A 73 -9.73 14.69 -3.47
CA LEU A 73 -10.25 13.36 -3.75
C LEU A 73 -9.37 12.24 -3.17
N LYS A 74 -8.32 12.58 -2.39
CA LYS A 74 -7.42 11.63 -1.72
C LYS A 74 -8.19 10.58 -0.90
N ASN A 75 -9.17 11.02 -0.10
CA ASN A 75 -9.99 10.08 0.68
C ASN A 75 -10.80 9.12 -0.18
N ALA A 76 -11.32 9.59 -1.33
CA ALA A 76 -12.06 8.75 -2.26
C ALA A 76 -11.12 7.73 -2.93
N ARG A 77 -9.94 8.15 -3.37
CA ARG A 77 -8.89 7.27 -3.90
C ARG A 77 -8.47 6.21 -2.88
N MET A 78 -8.23 6.60 -1.62
CA MET A 78 -7.86 5.65 -0.57
C MET A 78 -8.96 4.62 -0.27
N ARG A 79 -10.25 4.99 -0.34
CA ARG A 79 -11.33 4.00 -0.24
C ARG A 79 -11.27 2.98 -1.38
N LEU A 80 -11.01 3.44 -2.60
CA LEU A 80 -10.86 2.60 -3.78
C LEU A 80 -9.64 1.66 -3.68
N TYR A 81 -8.49 2.16 -3.24
CA TYR A 81 -7.31 1.32 -3.04
C TYR A 81 -7.54 0.27 -1.96
N ARG A 82 -8.08 0.66 -0.80
CA ARG A 82 -8.38 -0.27 0.30
C ARG A 82 -9.38 -1.34 -0.12
N PHE A 83 -10.39 -0.99 -0.90
CA PHE A 83 -11.34 -1.94 -1.46
C PHE A 83 -10.63 -3.05 -2.25
N MET A 84 -9.73 -2.68 -3.17
CA MET A 84 -8.96 -3.66 -3.94
C MET A 84 -7.98 -4.46 -3.06
N ILE A 85 -7.24 -3.80 -2.17
CA ILE A 85 -6.22 -4.47 -1.33
C ILE A 85 -6.84 -5.52 -0.41
N LYS A 86 -8.09 -5.32 0.06
CA LYS A 86 -8.81 -6.30 0.88
C LYS A 86 -8.98 -7.66 0.21
N THR A 87 -8.91 -7.72 -1.12
CA THR A 87 -9.00 -8.98 -1.87
C THR A 87 -7.65 -9.67 -2.07
N PHE A 88 -6.54 -9.04 -1.65
CA PHE A 88 -5.19 -9.57 -1.87
C PHE A 88 -4.77 -10.56 -0.78
N ASN A 89 -4.13 -11.65 -1.20
CA ASN A 89 -3.35 -12.50 -0.30
C ASN A 89 -1.98 -11.86 -0.01
N ASP A 90 -1.19 -12.46 0.88
CA ASP A 90 0.09 -11.88 1.31
C ASP A 90 1.13 -11.81 0.18
N GLU A 91 1.11 -12.75 -0.78
CA GLU A 91 1.97 -12.70 -1.97
C GLU A 91 1.62 -11.46 -2.84
N ASN A 92 0.35 -11.25 -3.11
CA ASN A 92 -0.13 -10.09 -3.88
C ASN A 92 0.19 -8.78 -3.16
N LYS A 93 0.01 -8.70 -1.84
CA LYS A 93 0.38 -7.50 -1.05
C LYS A 93 1.88 -7.23 -1.12
N PHE A 94 2.71 -8.26 -1.00
CA PHE A 94 4.16 -8.16 -1.13
C PHE A 94 4.56 -7.67 -2.52
N MET A 95 3.96 -8.24 -3.57
CA MET A 95 4.17 -7.82 -4.95
C MET A 95 3.81 -6.35 -5.16
N ILE A 96 2.68 -5.86 -4.63
CA ILE A 96 2.34 -4.44 -4.70
C ILE A 96 3.37 -3.56 -3.99
N GLY A 97 3.87 -3.99 -2.82
CA GLY A 97 4.95 -3.29 -2.12
C GLY A 97 6.24 -3.18 -2.93
N MET A 98 6.65 -4.27 -3.59
CA MET A 98 7.79 -4.28 -4.51
C MET A 98 7.57 -3.34 -5.70
N ARG A 99 6.40 -3.42 -6.34
CA ARG A 99 6.05 -2.59 -7.49
C ARG A 99 6.03 -1.10 -7.14
N ILE A 100 5.51 -0.72 -5.97
CA ILE A 100 5.60 0.67 -5.50
C ILE A 100 7.06 1.11 -5.33
N GLY A 101 7.90 0.25 -4.74
CA GLY A 101 9.34 0.52 -4.61
C GLY A 101 10.01 0.76 -5.97
N GLN A 102 9.74 -0.09 -6.95
CA GLN A 102 10.39 -0.03 -8.27
C GLN A 102 9.78 1.02 -9.19
N GLU A 103 8.47 0.94 -9.45
CA GLU A 103 7.78 1.75 -10.46
C GLU A 103 7.50 3.18 -10.00
N VAL A 104 7.61 3.47 -8.70
CA VAL A 104 7.38 4.82 -8.15
C VAL A 104 8.62 5.36 -7.47
N TYR A 105 9.15 4.68 -6.44
CA TYR A 105 10.25 5.25 -5.66
C TYR A 105 11.56 5.32 -6.47
N SER A 106 11.99 4.21 -7.09
CA SER A 106 13.17 4.22 -7.95
C SER A 106 12.97 5.13 -9.17
N ALA A 107 11.82 5.05 -9.84
CA ALA A 107 11.53 5.91 -10.98
C ALA A 107 11.65 7.42 -10.65
N ILE A 108 11.33 7.84 -9.43
CA ILE A 108 11.59 9.21 -8.95
C ILE A 108 13.08 9.49 -8.75
N VAL A 109 13.79 8.57 -8.08
CA VAL A 109 15.23 8.70 -7.79
C VAL A 109 16.05 8.77 -9.08
N ASP A 110 15.70 7.93 -10.05
CA ASP A 110 16.34 7.80 -11.36
C ASP A 110 15.94 8.94 -12.32
N GLY A 111 14.96 9.78 -11.92
CA GLY A 111 14.54 10.96 -12.66
C GLY A 111 13.53 10.68 -13.79
N GLU A 112 13.02 9.46 -13.91
CA GLU A 112 11.96 9.10 -14.85
C GLU A 112 10.63 9.79 -14.49
N LEU A 113 10.35 9.89 -13.18
CA LEU A 113 9.24 10.66 -12.63
C LEU A 113 9.75 11.95 -12.00
N ASN A 114 9.37 13.09 -12.58
CA ASN A 114 9.79 14.39 -12.08
C ASN A 114 9.14 14.72 -10.72
N ILE A 115 9.91 14.69 -9.64
CA ILE A 115 9.45 14.99 -8.28
C ILE A 115 8.88 16.41 -8.09
N TYR A 116 9.17 17.34 -8.99
CA TYR A 116 8.63 18.70 -8.97
C TYR A 116 7.23 18.79 -9.64
N ASP A 117 6.80 17.77 -10.37
CA ASP A 117 5.43 17.69 -10.88
C ASP A 117 4.45 17.42 -9.72
N ARG A 118 3.43 18.28 -9.58
CA ARG A 118 2.39 18.16 -8.56
C ARG A 118 1.67 16.81 -8.60
N ARG A 119 1.51 16.21 -9.79
CA ARG A 119 0.88 14.89 -9.96
C ARG A 119 1.76 13.79 -9.40
N VAL A 120 3.08 13.87 -9.60
CA VAL A 120 4.05 12.92 -9.03
C VAL A 120 4.10 13.06 -7.51
N LYS A 121 4.01 14.27 -6.95
CA LYS A 121 3.89 14.44 -5.50
C LYS A 121 2.61 13.80 -4.94
N ALA A 122 1.49 13.98 -5.63
CA ALA A 122 0.22 13.34 -5.25
C ALA A 122 0.28 11.81 -5.37
N LEU A 123 0.96 11.27 -6.41
CA LEU A 123 1.26 9.84 -6.56
C LEU A 123 1.98 9.33 -5.33
N LEU A 124 3.06 10.02 -4.98
CA LEU A 124 3.97 9.62 -3.93
C LEU A 124 3.28 9.59 -2.58
N GLU A 125 2.47 10.61 -2.28
CA GLU A 125 1.64 10.64 -1.08
C GLU A 125 0.64 9.48 -1.02
N ASP A 126 -0.03 9.15 -2.13
CA ASP A 126 -0.95 8.02 -2.18
C ASP A 126 -0.20 6.69 -1.95
N CYS A 127 0.97 6.52 -2.55
CA CYS A 127 1.84 5.36 -2.32
C CYS A 127 2.26 5.25 -0.85
N TYR A 128 2.58 6.36 -0.18
CA TYR A 128 2.86 6.36 1.26
C TYR A 128 1.65 5.93 2.08
N GLU A 129 0.44 6.37 1.73
CA GLU A 129 -0.77 5.94 2.43
C GLU A 129 -1.08 4.46 2.19
N ILE A 130 -0.87 3.97 0.97
CA ILE A 130 -1.04 2.55 0.62
C ILE A 130 -0.07 1.70 1.44
N MET A 131 1.23 2.04 1.44
CA MET A 131 2.27 1.31 2.18
C MET A 131 2.09 1.37 3.70
N CYS A 132 1.25 2.29 4.21
CA CYS A 132 0.96 2.41 5.63
C CYS A 132 -0.41 1.90 6.07
N CYS A 133 -1.29 1.50 5.14
CA CYS A 133 -2.65 1.11 5.51
C CYS A 133 -2.69 -0.30 6.13
N SER A 134 -3.68 -0.57 6.97
CA SER A 134 -3.79 -1.89 7.62
C SER A 134 -4.08 -3.01 6.61
N GLU A 135 -4.74 -2.70 5.49
CA GLU A 135 -5.08 -3.68 4.46
C GLU A 135 -3.85 -4.26 3.76
N ILE A 136 -2.78 -3.48 3.55
CA ILE A 136 -1.56 -3.98 2.86
C ILE A 136 -0.67 -4.82 3.77
N LYS A 137 -0.92 -4.80 5.09
CA LYS A 137 -0.11 -5.57 6.03
C LYS A 137 -0.20 -7.06 5.73
N LEU A 138 0.96 -7.68 5.73
CA LEU A 138 1.09 -9.12 5.58
C LEU A 138 0.57 -9.77 6.86
N SER A 139 -0.43 -10.63 6.71
CA SER A 139 -0.95 -11.40 7.84
C SER A 139 0.05 -12.46 8.32
N MET A 140 1.03 -12.80 7.48
CA MET A 140 1.96 -13.92 7.64
C MET A 140 1.22 -15.24 7.89
N ALA A 141 -0.04 -15.30 7.44
CA ALA A 141 -0.88 -16.48 7.59
C ALA A 141 -0.44 -17.51 6.54
N LEU A 142 -0.33 -18.76 6.97
CA LEU A 142 -0.24 -19.88 6.05
C LEU A 142 -1.48 -19.84 5.15
N GLY A 143 -1.25 -19.81 3.83
CA GLY A 143 -2.22 -19.59 2.76
C GLY A 143 -3.69 -19.60 3.18
N LYS A 144 -4.35 -18.43 3.12
CA LYS A 144 -5.79 -18.43 2.92
C LYS A 144 -6.04 -19.08 1.56
N ARG A 145 -6.53 -20.32 1.57
CA ARG A 145 -7.04 -20.99 0.38
C ARG A 145 -8.08 -20.08 -0.27
N SER A 146 -8.04 -20.01 -1.60
CA SER A 146 -8.94 -19.15 -2.38
C SER A 146 -10.40 -19.48 -2.07
N PRO A 147 -11.33 -18.51 -2.13
CA PRO A 147 -12.76 -18.80 -1.98
C PRO A 147 -13.19 -19.73 -3.14
N GLY A 148 -13.45 -21.01 -2.84
CA GLY A 148 -13.87 -22.00 -3.85
C GLY A 148 -13.17 -23.35 -3.79
N GLU A 149 -12.13 -23.54 -2.96
CA GLU A 149 -11.62 -24.87 -2.68
C GLU A 149 -12.54 -25.58 -1.67
N ALA A 150 -13.10 -26.72 -2.09
CA ALA A 150 -13.98 -27.53 -1.26
C ALA A 150 -13.28 -27.95 0.04
N ASP A 151 -14.04 -27.89 1.13
CA ASP A 151 -13.64 -28.26 2.48
C ASP A 151 -13.55 -29.79 2.56
N ASP A 152 -12.42 -30.34 2.10
CA ASP A 152 -12.12 -31.77 2.16
C ASP A 152 -10.65 -31.92 2.56
N ASP A 153 -10.37 -31.77 3.86
CA ASP A 153 -9.38 -32.56 4.59
C ASP A 153 -9.35 -32.14 6.08
N ASP A 154 -9.80 -33.05 6.95
CA ASP A 154 -9.80 -32.96 8.41
C ASP A 154 -8.41 -33.30 9.02
N ASP A 155 -7.35 -33.20 8.22
CA ASP A 155 -5.95 -33.44 8.63
C ASP A 155 -5.22 -32.10 8.82
N GLU A 156 -5.64 -31.33 9.82
CA GLU A 156 -4.81 -30.21 10.27
C GLU A 156 -3.48 -30.75 10.84
N PRO A 157 -2.31 -30.34 10.28
CA PRO A 157 -1.03 -30.81 10.78
C PRO A 157 -0.83 -30.39 12.25
N PRO A 158 -0.09 -31.16 13.05
CA PRO A 158 0.09 -30.87 14.47
C PRO A 158 0.67 -29.46 14.70
N SER A 159 0.29 -28.85 15.83
CA SER A 159 0.54 -27.43 16.13
C SER A 159 2.01 -27.01 16.01
N ASN A 160 2.95 -27.89 16.37
CA ASN A 160 4.38 -27.67 16.24
C ASN A 160 4.85 -27.53 14.77
N ILE A 161 4.25 -28.27 13.84
CA ILE A 161 4.54 -28.19 12.40
C ILE A 161 3.97 -26.88 11.84
N GLN A 162 2.76 -26.49 12.25
CA GLN A 162 2.17 -25.21 11.85
C GLN A 162 3.00 -24.01 12.34
N GLU A 163 3.46 -24.04 13.59
CA GLU A 163 4.32 -22.99 14.15
C GLU A 163 5.67 -22.90 13.43
N ALA A 164 6.30 -24.04 13.12
CA ALA A 164 7.55 -24.07 12.36
C ALA A 164 7.34 -23.50 10.94
N ALA A 165 6.27 -23.90 10.26
CA ALA A 165 5.94 -23.38 8.93
C ALA A 165 5.66 -21.87 8.95
N ARG A 166 4.90 -21.36 9.93
CA ARG A 166 4.68 -19.92 10.11
C ARG A 166 5.97 -19.15 10.31
N LYS A 167 6.92 -19.68 11.10
CA LYS A 167 8.23 -19.05 11.30
C LYS A 167 9.02 -18.96 10.00
N VAL A 168 9.04 -20.02 9.20
CA VAL A 168 9.73 -20.05 7.90
C VAL A 168 9.10 -19.04 6.93
N VAL A 169 7.77 -19.02 6.81
CA VAL A 169 7.05 -18.07 5.95
C VAL A 169 7.32 -16.63 6.39
N THR A 170 7.26 -16.35 7.68
CA THR A 170 7.55 -15.03 8.24
C THR A 170 8.98 -14.61 7.92
N GLN A 171 9.96 -15.51 8.07
CA GLN A 171 11.35 -15.21 7.75
C GLN A 171 11.57 -14.95 6.26
N ALA A 172 10.89 -15.71 5.38
CA ALA A 172 10.96 -15.50 3.94
C ALA A 172 10.40 -14.13 3.52
N PHE A 173 9.23 -13.74 4.04
CA PHE A 173 8.68 -12.41 3.78
C PHE A 173 9.54 -11.28 4.33
N ARG A 174 10.09 -11.45 5.55
CA ARG A 174 11.03 -10.47 6.13
C ARG A 174 12.24 -10.28 5.24
N LYS A 175 12.86 -11.38 4.82
CA LYS A 175 13.99 -11.34 3.89
C LYS A 175 13.59 -10.67 2.57
N GLY A 176 12.44 -11.03 2.02
CA GLY A 176 11.89 -10.39 0.83
C GLY A 176 11.71 -8.88 0.98
N ILE A 177 11.21 -8.41 2.13
CA ILE A 177 11.08 -6.97 2.42
C ILE A 177 12.46 -6.30 2.43
N ILE A 178 13.43 -6.88 3.13
CA ILE A 178 14.79 -6.34 3.25
C ILE A 178 15.48 -6.29 1.88
N ASP A 179 15.33 -7.35 1.08
CA ASP A 179 16.03 -7.47 -0.19
C ASP A 179 15.35 -6.70 -1.33
N ALA A 180 14.00 -6.63 -1.35
CA ALA A 180 13.25 -6.17 -2.52
C ALA A 180 12.45 -4.87 -2.32
N ILE A 181 12.18 -4.42 -1.08
CA ILE A 181 11.36 -3.22 -0.82
C ILE A 181 12.18 -2.15 -0.13
N LEU A 182 12.90 -2.53 0.94
CA LEU A 182 13.62 -1.60 1.79
C LEU A 182 14.68 -0.76 1.06
N PRO A 183 15.46 -1.28 0.08
CA PRO A 183 16.46 -0.47 -0.62
C PRO A 183 15.84 0.73 -1.34
N HIS A 184 14.65 0.55 -1.93
CA HIS A 184 13.92 1.62 -2.61
C HIS A 184 13.44 2.71 -1.65
N ILE A 185 12.98 2.31 -0.45
CA ILE A 185 12.58 3.25 0.61
C ILE A 185 13.78 4.09 1.08
N ILE A 186 14.92 3.44 1.33
CA ILE A 186 16.15 4.10 1.80
C ILE A 186 16.70 5.05 0.74
N GLN A 187 16.77 4.61 -0.52
CA GLN A 187 17.20 5.44 -1.64
C GLN A 187 16.33 6.69 -1.79
N LEU A 188 15.01 6.52 -1.76
CA LEU A 188 14.10 7.66 -1.85
C LEU A 188 14.24 8.62 -0.66
N LYS A 189 14.42 8.12 0.57
CA LYS A 189 14.69 8.98 1.74
C LYS A 189 15.88 9.88 1.49
N TYR A 190 17.02 9.30 1.11
CA TYR A 190 18.24 10.08 0.90
C TYR A 190 18.16 11.01 -0.29
N TYR A 191 17.48 10.59 -1.36
CA TYR A 191 17.18 11.46 -2.50
C TYR A 191 16.37 12.70 -2.06
N LEU A 192 15.31 12.52 -1.27
CA LEU A 192 14.47 13.63 -0.81
C LEU A 192 15.23 14.57 0.15
N GLN A 193 16.12 14.02 0.98
CA GLN A 193 17.05 14.79 1.81
C GLN A 193 18.00 15.64 0.96
N GLU A 194 18.62 15.05 -0.06
CA GLU A 194 19.51 15.74 -0.99
C GLU A 194 18.78 16.88 -1.72
N LYS A 195 17.55 16.61 -2.21
CA LYS A 195 16.69 17.61 -2.87
C LYS A 195 16.08 18.63 -1.90
N ARG A 196 16.29 18.48 -0.58
CA ARG A 196 15.74 19.35 0.47
C ARG A 196 14.22 19.45 0.41
N LEU A 197 13.55 18.31 0.30
CA LEU A 197 12.09 18.18 0.23
C LEU A 197 11.52 17.55 1.52
N PRO A 198 11.57 18.25 2.67
CA PRO A 198 11.27 17.67 3.99
C PRO A 198 9.82 17.19 4.14
N GLU A 199 8.87 17.82 3.44
CA GLU A 199 7.46 17.41 3.46
C GLU A 199 7.26 16.01 2.88
N LEU A 200 7.99 15.68 1.81
CA LEU A 200 7.94 14.37 1.17
C LEU A 200 8.80 13.35 1.93
N GLU A 201 9.92 13.81 2.51
CA GLU A 201 10.79 13.01 3.35
C GLU A 201 10.04 12.47 4.58
N PHE A 202 9.24 13.32 5.23
CA PHE A 202 8.41 12.89 6.36
C PHE A 202 7.49 11.72 6.01
N GLY A 203 6.95 11.73 4.78
CA GLY A 203 6.10 10.66 4.28
C GLY A 203 6.83 9.32 4.14
N ILE A 204 8.04 9.30 3.55
CA ILE A 204 8.81 8.06 3.41
C ILE A 204 9.35 7.56 4.76
N ILE A 205 9.69 8.46 5.69
CA ILE A 205 10.04 8.08 7.07
C ILE A 205 8.84 7.43 7.76
N ARG A 206 7.62 7.91 7.53
CA ARG A 206 6.41 7.24 8.02
C ARG A 206 6.28 5.83 7.48
N VAL A 207 6.52 5.60 6.18
CA VAL A 207 6.53 4.25 5.59
C VAL A 207 7.59 3.38 6.25
N LEU A 208 8.81 3.88 6.44
CA LEU A 208 9.89 3.13 7.07
C LEU A 208 9.55 2.74 8.52
N ARG A 209 8.99 3.67 9.30
CA ARG A 209 8.53 3.38 10.66
C ARG A 209 7.42 2.34 10.68
N GLU A 210 6.45 2.46 9.79
CA GLU A 210 5.33 1.53 9.70
C GLU A 210 5.79 0.13 9.32
N LEU A 211 6.80 0.01 8.45
CA LEU A 211 7.43 -1.26 8.08
C LEU A 211 8.19 -1.89 9.25
N CYS A 212 8.86 -1.07 10.06
CA CYS A 212 9.70 -1.54 11.16
C CYS A 212 8.97 -1.74 12.49
N LYS A 213 7.81 -1.11 12.71
CA LYS A 213 7.17 -1.08 14.04
C LYS A 213 6.76 -2.46 14.56
N ASP A 214 6.40 -3.38 13.65
CA ASP A 214 6.00 -4.75 13.96
C ASP A 214 7.23 -5.70 14.01
N HIS A 215 8.44 -5.18 13.77
CA HIS A 215 9.70 -5.91 13.62
C HIS A 215 10.88 -5.24 14.36
N ARG A 216 10.61 -4.65 15.54
CA ARG A 216 11.59 -3.87 16.32
C ARG A 216 12.86 -4.65 16.67
N GLU A 217 12.70 -5.90 17.07
CA GLU A 217 13.82 -6.79 17.41
C GLU A 217 14.73 -7.07 16.20
N GLN A 218 14.19 -6.92 14.99
CA GLN A 218 14.89 -7.16 13.72
C GLN A 218 15.42 -5.87 13.08
N LEU A 219 15.33 -4.72 13.76
CA LEU A 219 15.86 -3.45 13.23
C LEU A 219 17.35 -3.52 12.85
N ASP A 220 18.13 -4.30 13.59
CA ASP A 220 19.55 -4.53 13.30
C ASP A 220 19.75 -5.24 11.95
N GLU A 221 18.83 -6.13 11.57
CA GLU A 221 18.84 -6.83 10.28
C GLU A 221 18.38 -5.90 9.15
N PHE A 222 17.25 -5.20 9.34
CA PHE A 222 16.69 -4.27 8.36
C PHE A 222 17.67 -3.16 7.99
N LEU A 223 18.33 -2.57 8.99
CA LEU A 223 19.15 -1.37 8.82
C LEU A 223 20.63 -1.64 9.14
N ALA A 224 21.10 -2.86 8.87
CA ALA A 224 22.49 -3.26 9.09
C ALA A 224 23.49 -2.34 8.37
N GLY A 225 23.15 -1.91 7.16
CA GLY A 225 23.95 -1.01 6.32
C GLY A 225 23.89 0.47 6.71
N ASP A 226 23.01 0.86 7.64
CA ASP A 226 22.76 2.26 7.95
C ASP A 226 22.51 2.49 9.45
N LYS A 227 23.62 2.64 10.19
CA LYS A 227 23.59 2.83 11.65
C LYS A 227 22.88 4.12 12.07
N GLN A 228 22.99 5.18 11.26
CA GLN A 228 22.36 6.45 11.57
C GLN A 228 20.85 6.35 11.40
N LEU A 229 20.40 5.84 10.25
CA LEU A 229 18.97 5.63 10.00
C LEU A 229 18.35 4.68 11.01
N LYS A 230 19.09 3.64 11.42
CA LYS A 230 18.65 2.73 12.48
C LYS A 230 18.41 3.46 13.80
N ALA A 231 19.32 4.34 14.21
CA ALA A 231 19.17 5.13 15.43
C ALA A 231 18.00 6.12 15.33
N GLU A 232 17.82 6.76 14.18
CA GLU A 232 16.69 7.65 13.87
C GLU A 232 15.35 6.92 14.03
N ILE A 233 15.20 5.77 13.38
CA ILE A 233 13.95 4.98 13.43
C ILE A 233 13.69 4.42 14.82
N LYS A 234 14.74 3.94 15.52
CA LYS A 234 14.60 3.46 16.89
C LYS A 234 14.08 4.56 17.82
N PHE A 235 14.67 5.75 17.76
CA PHE A 235 14.25 6.90 18.56
C PHE A 235 12.79 7.30 18.26
N ASP A 236 12.41 7.33 16.99
CA ASP A 236 11.05 7.66 16.57
C ASP A 236 10.01 6.65 17.09
N LEU A 237 10.34 5.35 17.07
CA LEU A 237 9.46 4.28 17.55
C LEU A 237 9.28 4.31 19.08
N GLU A 238 10.35 4.61 19.83
CA GLU A 238 10.31 4.81 21.29
C GLU A 238 9.46 6.03 21.66
N LYS A 239 9.63 7.14 20.92
CA LYS A 239 8.84 8.36 21.13
C LYS A 239 7.34 8.12 20.90
N LEU A 240 6.98 7.42 19.82
CA LEU A 240 5.57 7.10 19.54
C LEU A 240 4.92 6.28 20.65
N GLU A 241 5.61 5.28 21.20
CA GLU A 241 5.10 4.49 22.32
C GLU A 241 4.87 5.33 23.56
N ALA A 242 5.81 6.22 23.90
CA ALA A 242 5.62 7.14 25.01
C ALA A 242 4.37 7.99 24.83
N TYR A 243 4.13 8.54 23.63
CA TYR A 243 2.89 9.28 23.33
C TYR A 243 1.63 8.43 23.52
N PHE A 244 1.60 7.20 23.00
CA PHE A 244 0.45 6.30 23.15
C PHE A 244 0.20 5.93 24.62
N PHE A 245 1.27 5.68 25.37
CA PHE A 245 1.21 5.42 26.80
C PHE A 245 0.57 6.60 27.55
N PHE A 246 1.08 7.82 27.33
CA PHE A 246 0.53 9.04 27.95
C PHE A 246 -0.93 9.30 27.57
N LEU A 247 -1.32 9.09 26.31
CA LEU A 247 -2.72 9.23 25.87
C LEU A 247 -3.63 8.19 26.55
N SER A 248 -3.15 6.96 26.71
CA SER A 248 -3.91 5.89 27.37
C SER A 248 -4.07 6.12 28.88
N GLU A 249 -3.08 6.72 29.54
CA GLU A 249 -3.18 7.14 30.94
C GLU A 249 -4.15 8.32 31.11
N TRP A 250 -4.06 9.32 30.22
CA TRP A 250 -5.00 10.45 30.21
C TRP A 250 -6.45 10.00 30.05
N SER A 251 -6.73 9.07 29.13
CA SER A 251 -8.08 8.54 28.94
C SER A 251 -8.63 7.77 30.14
N LYS A 252 -7.76 7.28 31.04
CA LYS A 252 -8.16 6.56 32.26
C LYS A 252 -8.39 7.48 33.46
N THR A 253 -7.87 8.71 33.41
CA THR A 253 -8.06 9.72 34.47
C THR A 253 -9.30 10.57 34.29
N ASP A 254 -9.97 10.46 33.13
CA ASP A 254 -11.22 11.17 32.79
C ASP A 254 -12.48 10.28 32.90
N GLU A 255 -12.37 9.04 33.44
CA GLU A 255 -13.47 8.17 33.88
C GLU A 255 -13.59 8.14 35.41
#